data_AF-A0A5J6J9V7-F1
#
_entry.id   AF-A0A5J6J9V7-F1
#
_cell.length_a   1.000
_cell.length_b   1.000
_cell.length_c   1.000
_cell.angle_alpha   90.00
_cell.angle_beta   90.00
_cell.angle_gamma   90.00
#
_symmetry.space_group_name_H-M   'P 1'
#
loop_
_entity.id
_entity.type
_entity.pdbx_description
1 polymer ?
#
loop_
_entity_poly.entity_id
_entity_poly.type
_entity_poly.pdbx_seq_one_letter_code
_entity_poly.pdbx_strand_id
1 'polypeptide(L)'
;MTRRSGSDARFGARLAVTSAATALAAVPFSLALVLVESQWAPLHRLDQGAAERLHRFVLGHPAWLRVLEFLTQVVWGPLTMRLLVAAVVVWLLWRRALRLAVWAACTATVGGLVGLLVKNAVERARPHLPEPVAHAPGFSFPSGHAMTATTSCAVLLLVLLPLVPRAWRPLPWALAAVSVVGVGCTRVALGVHWVSDVVGGWLLGLAVVTATAFAFEAWRADIGRPRTTPAQGLEPEIVKAGPEPPADVTRR
;
A
#
# COMPACT_ATOMS: atom_id res chain seq x y z
N MET A 1 -29.33 -15.99 32.49
CA MET A 1 -28.14 -16.47 31.76
C MET A 1 -28.32 -16.26 30.24
N THR A 2 -28.17 -15.04 29.71
CA THR A 2 -28.42 -14.76 28.26
C THR A 2 -27.45 -13.77 27.60
N ARG A 3 -26.38 -13.32 28.28
CA ARG A 3 -25.43 -12.34 27.71
C ARG A 3 -24.28 -12.94 26.87
N ARG A 4 -24.08 -14.27 26.87
CA ARG A 4 -22.95 -14.91 26.16
C ARG A 4 -23.20 -15.19 24.66
N SER A 5 -24.43 -15.36 24.20
CA SER A 5 -24.68 -15.65 22.77
C SER A 5 -24.46 -14.46 21.83
N GLY A 6 -24.57 -13.22 22.34
CA GLY A 6 -24.38 -12.01 21.56
C GLY A 6 -22.92 -11.61 21.34
N SER A 7 -22.00 -11.99 22.25
CA SER A 7 -20.56 -11.76 22.08
C SER A 7 -19.96 -12.68 21.02
N ASP A 8 -20.39 -13.94 21.02
CA ASP A 8 -19.81 -14.98 20.17
C ASP A 8 -20.26 -14.83 18.71
N ALA A 9 -21.51 -14.41 18.47
CA ALA A 9 -22.00 -14.06 17.14
C ALA A 9 -21.32 -12.80 16.57
N ARG A 10 -21.01 -11.81 17.42
CA ARG A 10 -20.27 -10.60 17.03
C ARG A 10 -18.81 -10.92 16.75
N PHE A 11 -18.19 -11.83 17.51
CA PHE A 11 -16.85 -12.33 17.27
C PHE A 11 -16.77 -13.14 15.97
N GLY A 12 -17.72 -14.05 15.72
CA GLY A 12 -17.80 -14.83 14.47
C GLY A 12 -18.02 -13.95 13.23
N ALA A 13 -18.87 -12.92 13.32
CA ALA A 13 -19.05 -11.95 12.25
C ALA A 13 -17.80 -11.08 12.02
N ARG A 14 -17.08 -10.71 13.09
CA ARG A 14 -15.79 -9.99 13.00
C ARG A 14 -14.74 -10.86 12.32
N LEU A 15 -14.67 -12.15 12.67
CA LEU A 15 -13.74 -13.12 12.09
C LEU A 15 -14.06 -13.41 10.61
N ALA A 16 -15.32 -13.56 10.25
CA ALA A 16 -15.74 -13.79 8.87
C ALA A 16 -15.41 -12.59 7.96
N VAL A 17 -15.61 -11.35 8.45
CA VAL A 17 -15.27 -10.14 7.69
C VAL A 17 -13.75 -9.94 7.59
N THR A 18 -12.97 -10.25 8.63
CA THR A 18 -11.48 -10.29 8.53
C THR A 18 -11.03 -11.25 7.44
N SER A 19 -11.54 -12.48 7.48
CA SER A 19 -11.11 -13.52 6.56
C SER A 19 -11.48 -13.17 5.12
N ALA A 20 -12.66 -12.59 4.90
CA ALA A 20 -13.09 -12.18 3.55
C ALA A 20 -12.28 -11.00 2.99
N ALA A 21 -12.04 -9.94 3.77
CA ALA A 21 -11.33 -8.75 3.31
C ALA A 21 -9.84 -9.01 3.08
N THR A 22 -9.19 -9.75 3.98
CA THR A 22 -7.78 -10.15 3.79
C THR A 22 -7.65 -11.17 2.66
N ALA A 23 -8.60 -12.11 2.50
CA ALA A 23 -8.59 -13.06 1.39
C ALA A 23 -8.70 -12.37 0.02
N LEU A 24 -9.43 -11.25 -0.09
CA LEU A 24 -9.57 -10.52 -1.36
C LEU A 24 -8.24 -10.00 -1.94
N ALA A 25 -7.22 -9.76 -1.11
CA ALA A 25 -5.89 -9.37 -1.57
C ALA A 25 -4.86 -10.51 -1.43
N ALA A 26 -4.96 -11.32 -0.38
CA ALA A 26 -4.06 -12.43 -0.14
C ALA A 26 -4.24 -13.58 -1.14
N VAL A 27 -5.48 -13.93 -1.53
CA VAL A 27 -5.72 -15.02 -2.49
C VAL A 27 -5.18 -14.68 -3.87
N PRO A 28 -5.46 -13.49 -4.46
CA PRO A 28 -4.84 -13.12 -5.72
C PRO A 28 -3.31 -13.01 -5.62
N PHE A 29 -2.77 -12.54 -4.49
CA PHE A 29 -1.32 -12.50 -4.27
C PHE A 29 -0.72 -13.91 -4.24
N SER A 30 -1.32 -14.85 -3.51
CA SER A 30 -0.89 -16.25 -3.45
C SER A 30 -0.98 -16.92 -4.82
N LEU A 31 -2.04 -16.64 -5.59
CA LEU A 31 -2.13 -17.11 -6.97
C LEU A 31 -1.00 -16.54 -7.83
N ALA A 32 -0.77 -15.23 -7.78
CA ALA A 32 0.32 -14.59 -8.52
C ALA A 32 1.69 -15.18 -8.14
N LEU A 33 1.93 -15.38 -6.85
CA LEU A 33 3.13 -16.04 -6.32
C LEU A 33 3.29 -17.44 -6.90
N VAL A 34 2.26 -18.28 -6.85
CA VAL A 34 2.29 -19.64 -7.42
C VAL A 34 2.55 -19.62 -8.92
N LEU A 35 1.93 -18.70 -9.67
CA LEU A 35 2.15 -18.59 -11.12
C LEU A 35 3.57 -18.15 -11.46
N VAL A 36 4.17 -17.29 -10.62
CA VAL A 36 5.56 -16.84 -10.76
C VAL A 36 6.54 -17.98 -10.43
N GLU A 37 6.35 -18.64 -9.30
CA GLU A 37 7.19 -19.77 -8.84
C GLU A 37 7.11 -20.97 -9.78
N SER A 38 5.92 -21.28 -10.29
CA SER A 38 5.73 -22.36 -11.27
C SER A 38 6.24 -22.04 -12.68
N GLN A 39 6.77 -20.83 -12.90
CA GLN A 39 7.23 -20.35 -14.20
C GLN A 39 6.17 -20.56 -15.31
N TRP A 40 4.91 -20.31 -14.99
CA TRP A 40 3.80 -20.63 -15.89
C TRP A 40 3.98 -19.90 -17.24
N ALA A 41 4.13 -20.67 -18.31
CA ALA A 41 4.57 -20.16 -19.62
C ALA A 41 3.73 -18.99 -20.17
N PRO A 42 2.38 -18.96 -20.04
CA PRO A 42 1.58 -17.81 -20.44
C PRO A 42 1.93 -16.52 -19.68
N LEU A 43 2.16 -16.59 -18.37
CA LEU A 43 2.55 -15.43 -17.57
C LEU A 43 3.95 -14.94 -17.96
N HIS A 44 4.89 -15.88 -18.14
CA HIS A 44 6.25 -15.54 -18.55
C HIS A 44 6.29 -14.86 -19.92
N ARG A 45 5.51 -15.36 -20.90
CA ARG A 45 5.38 -14.74 -22.22
C ARG A 45 4.75 -13.34 -22.15
N LEU A 46 3.76 -13.14 -21.27
CA LEU A 46 3.16 -11.82 -21.06
C LEU A 46 4.20 -10.85 -20.48
N ASP A 47 4.92 -11.28 -19.45
CA ASP A 47 5.97 -10.49 -18.79
C ASP A 47 7.07 -10.08 -19.77
N GLN A 48 7.60 -11.04 -20.54
CA GLN A 48 8.61 -10.78 -21.58
C GLN A 48 8.10 -9.84 -22.66
N GLY A 49 6.94 -10.15 -23.25
CA GLY A 49 6.37 -9.35 -24.33
C GLY A 49 6.06 -7.91 -23.90
N ALA A 50 5.59 -7.70 -22.68
CA ALA A 50 5.35 -6.37 -22.14
C ALA A 50 6.66 -5.61 -21.89
N ALA A 51 7.64 -6.25 -21.24
CA ALA A 51 8.93 -5.64 -20.95
C ALA A 51 9.67 -5.21 -22.23
N GLU A 52 9.74 -6.09 -23.23
CA GLU A 52 10.41 -5.79 -24.51
C GLU A 52 9.74 -4.65 -25.29
N ARG A 53 8.40 -4.64 -25.37
CA ARG A 53 7.66 -3.61 -26.10
C ARG A 53 7.85 -2.23 -25.47
N LEU A 54 7.72 -2.15 -24.14
CA LEU A 54 7.88 -0.88 -23.44
C LEU A 54 9.34 -0.42 -23.44
N HIS A 55 10.30 -1.31 -23.19
CA HIS A 55 11.73 -0.96 -23.22
C HIS A 55 12.17 -0.43 -24.58
N ARG A 56 11.77 -1.10 -25.67
CA ARG A 56 12.08 -0.64 -27.05
C ARG A 56 11.49 0.74 -27.34
N PHE A 57 10.28 1.01 -26.83
CA PHE A 57 9.66 2.33 -26.96
C PHE A 57 10.47 3.41 -26.22
N VAL A 58 10.93 3.12 -25.01
CA VAL A 58 11.72 4.06 -24.19
C VAL A 58 13.11 4.31 -24.78
N LEU A 59 13.78 3.28 -25.30
CA LEU A 59 15.07 3.42 -25.99
C LEU A 59 15.00 4.37 -27.18
N GLY A 60 13.89 4.35 -27.93
CA GLY A 60 13.66 5.28 -29.04
C GLY A 60 13.45 6.74 -28.63
N HIS A 61 13.30 7.02 -27.33
CA HIS A 61 12.97 8.36 -26.83
C HIS A 61 13.75 8.73 -25.55
N PRO A 62 14.99 9.22 -25.67
CA PRO A 62 15.85 9.55 -24.53
C PRO A 62 15.26 10.59 -23.56
N ALA A 63 14.42 11.50 -24.06
CA ALA A 63 13.71 12.46 -23.21
C ALA A 63 12.69 11.77 -22.29
N TRP A 64 11.96 10.78 -22.81
CA TRP A 64 11.02 9.99 -22.01
C TRP A 64 11.74 9.16 -20.96
N LEU A 65 12.90 8.59 -21.28
CA LEU A 65 13.73 7.85 -20.31
C LEU A 65 14.03 8.72 -19.07
N ARG A 66 14.58 9.92 -19.27
CA ARG A 66 14.92 10.85 -18.18
C ARG A 66 13.70 11.24 -17.34
N VAL A 67 12.56 11.45 -17.98
CA VAL A 67 11.31 11.77 -17.28
C VAL A 67 10.86 10.58 -16.42
N LEU A 68 10.87 9.36 -16.95
CA LEU A 68 10.49 8.16 -16.22
C LEU A 68 11.42 7.89 -15.04
N GLU A 69 12.73 8.08 -15.23
CA GLU A 69 13.73 7.98 -14.17
C GLU A 69 13.48 9.01 -13.06
N PHE A 70 13.29 10.28 -13.42
CA PHE A 70 12.98 11.33 -12.46
C PHE A 70 11.70 11.03 -11.68
N LEU A 71 10.63 10.62 -12.39
CA LEU A 71 9.37 10.26 -11.77
C LEU A 71 9.54 9.09 -10.79
N THR A 72 10.19 7.98 -11.20
CA THR A 72 10.31 6.81 -10.34
C THR A 72 11.30 6.98 -9.19
N GLN A 73 12.35 7.80 -9.34
CA GLN A 73 13.39 7.94 -8.33
C GLN A 73 13.10 9.09 -7.36
N VAL A 74 12.58 10.21 -7.86
CA VAL A 74 12.38 11.43 -7.07
C VAL A 74 10.93 11.57 -6.63
N VAL A 75 9.97 11.57 -7.55
CA VAL A 75 8.56 11.85 -7.22
C VAL A 75 7.92 10.65 -6.53
N TRP A 76 8.11 9.47 -7.10
CA TRP A 76 7.53 8.21 -6.68
C TRP A 76 8.55 7.24 -6.06
N GLY A 77 9.73 7.76 -5.73
CA GLY A 77 10.78 6.99 -5.07
C GLY A 77 10.30 6.42 -3.73
N PRO A 78 10.75 5.21 -3.33
CA PRO A 78 10.41 4.63 -2.04
C PRO A 78 10.82 5.54 -0.87
N LEU A 79 11.95 6.25 -1.00
CA LEU A 79 12.39 7.22 0.00
C LEU A 79 11.37 8.36 0.13
N THR A 80 11.00 9.00 -0.97
CA THR A 80 10.01 10.08 -1.00
C THR A 80 8.68 9.64 -0.39
N MET A 81 8.16 8.48 -0.81
CA MET A 81 6.91 7.92 -0.28
C MET A 81 6.97 7.60 1.21
N ARG A 82 8.12 7.15 1.72
CA ARG A 82 8.34 6.92 3.16
C ARG A 82 8.46 8.23 3.92
N LEU A 83 9.12 9.24 3.36
CA LEU A 83 9.22 10.58 3.95
C LEU A 83 7.85 11.26 4.04
N LEU A 84 6.99 11.11 3.03
CA LEU A 84 5.61 11.60 3.08
C LEU A 84 4.80 10.94 4.21
N VAL A 85 4.92 9.62 4.36
CA VAL A 85 4.29 8.91 5.48
C VAL A 85 4.87 9.36 6.82
N ALA A 86 6.19 9.51 6.93
CA ALA A 86 6.83 10.01 8.14
C ALA A 86 6.37 11.42 8.50
N ALA A 87 6.23 12.32 7.52
CA ALA A 87 5.70 13.66 7.72
C ALA A 87 4.26 13.63 8.25
N VAL A 88 3.41 12.75 7.69
CA VAL A 88 2.05 12.54 8.21
C VAL A 88 2.07 11.96 9.63
N VAL A 89 2.96 11.02 9.94
CA VAL A 89 3.12 10.50 11.31
C VAL A 89 3.50 11.62 12.27
N VAL A 90 4.49 12.46 11.95
CA VAL A 90 4.89 13.61 12.78
C VAL A 90 3.72 14.58 12.96
N TRP A 91 2.98 14.88 11.90
CA TRP A 91 1.78 15.72 11.96
C TRP A 91 0.70 15.10 12.86
N LEU A 92 0.47 13.79 12.79
CA LEU A 92 -0.48 13.08 13.65
C LEU A 92 -0.06 13.13 15.13
N LEU A 93 1.24 12.97 15.42
CA LEU A 93 1.78 13.13 16.78
C LEU A 93 1.55 14.54 17.31
N TRP A 94 1.78 15.56 16.49
CA TRP A 94 1.51 16.97 16.84
C TRP A 94 0.01 17.22 17.12
N ARG A 95 -0.87 16.56 16.36
CA ARG A 95 -2.33 16.58 16.58
C ARG A 95 -2.80 15.68 17.73
N ARG A 96 -1.89 15.03 18.47
CA ARG A 96 -2.17 14.06 19.53
C ARG A 96 -2.98 12.83 19.08
N ALA A 97 -3.00 12.53 17.78
CA ALA A 97 -3.66 11.36 17.21
C ALA A 97 -2.73 10.12 17.26
N LEU A 98 -2.25 9.77 18.46
CA LEU A 98 -1.21 8.74 18.66
C LEU A 98 -1.57 7.39 18.04
N ARG A 99 -2.83 6.96 18.16
CA ARG A 99 -3.31 5.67 17.65
C ARG A 99 -3.20 5.61 16.12
N LEU A 100 -3.64 6.65 15.42
CA LEU A 100 -3.54 6.72 13.97
C LEU A 100 -2.08 6.87 13.52
N ALA A 101 -1.26 7.58 14.29
CA ALA A 101 0.18 7.73 14.02
C ALA A 101 0.90 6.37 14.10
N VAL A 102 0.62 5.58 15.14
CA VAL A 102 1.14 4.22 15.31
C VAL A 102 0.64 3.33 14.17
N TRP A 103 -0.65 3.38 13.82
CA TRP A 103 -1.17 2.60 12.70
C TRP A 103 -0.45 2.90 11.38
N ALA A 104 -0.24 4.19 11.06
CA ALA A 104 0.44 4.60 9.84
C ALA A 104 1.90 4.14 9.80
N ALA A 105 2.63 4.31 10.91
CA ALA A 105 4.02 3.86 11.05
C ALA A 105 4.15 2.33 10.99
N CYS A 106 3.28 1.60 11.70
CA CYS A 106 3.25 0.15 11.67
C CYS A 106 2.92 -0.38 10.28
N THR A 107 1.93 0.19 9.59
CA THR A 107 1.54 -0.25 8.23
C THR A 107 2.69 -0.09 7.24
N ALA A 108 3.40 1.05 7.27
CA ALA A 108 4.57 1.25 6.40
C ALA A 108 5.73 0.30 6.74
N THR A 109 5.98 0.06 8.04
CA THR A 109 7.06 -0.82 8.51
C THR A 109 6.79 -2.28 8.16
N VAL A 110 5.58 -2.77 8.48
CA VAL A 110 5.13 -4.13 8.15
C VAL A 110 5.17 -4.34 6.65
N GLY A 111 4.71 -3.37 5.85
CA GLY A 111 4.80 -3.44 4.39
C GLY A 111 6.25 -3.61 3.91
N GLY A 112 7.17 -2.80 4.42
CA GLY A 112 8.59 -2.90 4.07
C GLY A 112 9.21 -4.26 4.44
N LEU A 113 8.93 -4.76 5.64
CA LEU A 113 9.46 -6.04 6.12
C LEU A 113 8.88 -7.23 5.35
N VAL A 114 7.57 -7.30 5.17
CA VAL A 114 6.91 -8.38 4.42
C VAL A 114 7.38 -8.38 2.97
N GLY A 115 7.52 -7.21 2.34
CA GLY A 115 8.07 -7.10 0.99
C GLY A 115 9.51 -7.63 0.88
N LEU A 116 10.35 -7.35 1.87
CA LEU A 116 11.72 -7.86 1.92
C LEU A 116 11.75 -9.39 2.13
N LEU A 117 10.91 -9.91 3.02
CA LEU A 117 10.81 -11.35 3.28
C LEU A 117 10.37 -12.13 2.04
N VAL A 118 9.29 -11.71 1.39
CA VAL A 118 8.84 -12.35 0.14
C VAL A 118 9.93 -12.26 -0.92
N LYS A 119 10.60 -11.10 -1.03
CA LYS A 119 11.65 -10.91 -2.03
C LYS A 119 12.81 -11.91 -1.87
N ASN A 120 13.24 -12.15 -0.63
CA ASN A 120 14.31 -13.10 -0.35
C ASN A 120 13.84 -14.56 -0.37
N ALA A 121 12.53 -14.81 -0.27
CA ALA A 121 11.99 -16.17 -0.39
C ALA A 121 11.84 -16.62 -1.85
N VAL A 122 11.46 -15.68 -2.74
CA VAL A 122 11.12 -15.96 -4.14
C VAL A 122 12.34 -15.91 -5.06
N GLU A 123 13.32 -15.07 -4.73
CA GLU A 123 14.61 -14.97 -5.43
C GLU A 123 14.53 -14.81 -6.97
N ARG A 124 13.42 -14.26 -7.47
CA ARG A 124 13.19 -14.15 -8.93
C ARG A 124 14.20 -13.23 -9.59
N ALA A 125 14.75 -13.67 -10.72
CA ALA A 125 15.62 -12.87 -11.58
C ALA A 125 14.87 -11.67 -12.21
N ARG A 126 15.60 -10.59 -12.48
CA ARG A 126 15.10 -9.40 -13.17
C ARG A 126 15.05 -9.60 -14.69
N PRO A 127 14.32 -8.75 -15.44
CA PRO A 127 14.43 -8.75 -16.89
C PRO A 127 15.86 -8.50 -17.35
N HIS A 128 16.38 -9.39 -18.19
CA HIS A 128 17.65 -9.22 -18.89
C HIS A 128 17.35 -8.74 -20.30
N LEU A 129 17.37 -7.42 -20.49
CA LEU A 129 17.07 -6.78 -21.77
C LEU A 129 18.38 -6.35 -22.47
N PRO A 130 18.43 -6.38 -23.81
CA PRO A 130 19.51 -5.74 -24.56
C PRO A 130 19.58 -4.25 -24.19
N GLU A 131 20.78 -3.74 -23.93
CA GLU A 131 21.03 -2.34 -23.52
C GLU A 131 20.23 -1.92 -22.25
N PRO A 132 20.63 -2.40 -21.06
CA PRO A 132 19.94 -2.06 -19.82
C PRO A 132 20.09 -0.57 -19.49
N VAL A 133 18.96 0.14 -19.48
CA VAL A 133 18.88 1.59 -19.19
C VAL A 133 18.86 1.91 -17.70
N ALA A 134 18.51 0.95 -16.85
CA ALA A 134 18.49 1.12 -15.41
C ALA A 134 18.92 -0.19 -14.71
N HIS A 135 19.74 -0.05 -13.66
CA HIS A 135 20.16 -1.17 -12.83
C HIS A 135 19.51 -1.08 -11.46
N ALA A 136 18.92 -2.19 -11.02
CA ALA A 136 18.35 -2.31 -9.67
C ALA A 136 18.95 -3.55 -8.99
N PRO A 137 19.57 -3.40 -7.81
CA PRO A 137 20.16 -4.54 -7.11
C PRO A 137 19.08 -5.51 -6.58
N GLY A 138 19.48 -6.76 -6.36
CA GLY A 138 18.66 -7.83 -5.77
C GLY A 138 17.53 -8.34 -6.65
N PHE A 139 16.65 -9.16 -6.06
CA PHE A 139 15.59 -9.88 -6.75
C PHE A 139 14.44 -8.99 -7.25
N SER A 140 13.67 -9.50 -8.21
CA SER A 140 12.64 -8.76 -8.95
C SER A 140 11.26 -8.80 -8.28
N PHE A 141 10.82 -9.96 -7.80
CA PHE A 141 9.51 -10.13 -7.19
C PHE A 141 9.55 -9.98 -5.66
N PRO A 142 8.54 -9.34 -5.04
CA PRO A 142 7.63 -8.37 -5.63
C PRO A 142 8.34 -7.03 -5.87
N SER A 143 7.73 -6.16 -6.68
CA SER A 143 8.24 -4.81 -6.90
C SER A 143 8.12 -3.96 -5.63
N GLY A 144 9.26 -3.63 -5.03
CA GLY A 144 9.31 -2.80 -3.81
C GLY A 144 8.83 -1.36 -4.02
N HIS A 145 9.01 -0.80 -5.23
CA HIS A 145 8.45 0.51 -5.58
C HIS A 145 6.92 0.45 -5.64
N ALA A 146 6.37 -0.54 -6.36
CA ALA A 146 4.93 -0.72 -6.48
C ALA A 146 4.26 -0.96 -5.13
N MET A 147 4.89 -1.80 -4.30
CA MET A 147 4.43 -2.06 -2.93
C MET A 147 4.47 -0.81 -2.06
N THR A 148 5.61 -0.09 -2.03
CA THR A 148 5.76 1.13 -1.21
C THR A 148 4.78 2.22 -1.65
N ALA A 149 4.59 2.42 -2.96
CA ALA A 149 3.61 3.36 -3.49
C ALA A 149 2.19 2.99 -3.06
N THR A 150 1.82 1.71 -3.16
CA THR A 150 0.50 1.22 -2.73
C THR A 150 0.27 1.46 -1.25
N THR A 151 1.21 1.08 -0.39
CA THR A 151 1.07 1.25 1.06
C THR A 151 1.05 2.73 1.45
N SER A 152 1.97 3.53 0.91
CA SER A 152 2.07 4.95 1.26
C SER A 152 0.87 5.74 0.75
N CYS A 153 0.47 5.57 -0.51
CA CYS A 153 -0.70 6.26 -1.06
C CYS A 153 -1.97 5.89 -0.29
N ALA A 154 -2.15 4.62 0.09
CA ALA A 154 -3.32 4.21 0.87
C ALA A 154 -3.29 4.78 2.30
N VAL A 155 -2.13 4.82 2.97
CA VAL A 155 -1.99 5.47 4.28
C VAL A 155 -2.32 6.96 4.19
N LEU A 156 -1.72 7.67 3.23
CA LEU A 156 -1.98 9.10 3.02
C LEU A 156 -3.47 9.34 2.72
N LEU A 157 -4.06 8.53 1.85
CA LEU A 157 -5.47 8.63 1.52
C LEU A 157 -6.35 8.41 2.75
N LEU A 158 -6.18 7.30 3.48
CA LEU A 158 -7.03 6.95 4.62
C LEU A 158 -6.90 7.93 5.80
N VAL A 159 -5.74 8.59 5.96
CA VAL A 159 -5.50 9.59 7.00
C VAL A 159 -6.00 10.97 6.61
N LEU A 160 -5.76 11.40 5.37
CA LEU A 160 -6.02 12.78 4.94
C LEU A 160 -7.41 12.98 4.32
N LEU A 161 -8.06 11.92 3.80
CA LEU A 161 -9.39 12.00 3.20
C LEU A 161 -10.48 12.62 4.10
N PRO A 162 -10.49 12.42 5.44
CA PRO A 162 -11.42 13.11 6.31
C PRO A 162 -11.31 14.65 6.27
N LEU A 163 -10.10 15.17 6.04
CA LEU A 163 -9.82 16.61 5.97
C LEU A 163 -10.29 17.23 4.65
N VAL A 164 -10.56 16.41 3.63
CA VAL A 164 -10.93 16.87 2.29
C VAL A 164 -12.45 17.11 2.22
N PRO A 165 -12.90 18.29 1.77
CA PRO A 165 -14.32 18.56 1.56
C PRO A 165 -14.95 17.55 0.60
N ARG A 166 -16.21 17.18 0.83
CA ARG A 166 -16.89 16.12 0.07
C ARG A 166 -16.82 16.30 -1.46
N ALA A 167 -16.97 17.54 -1.94
CA ALA A 167 -16.89 17.87 -3.36
C ALA A 167 -15.53 17.54 -4.00
N TRP A 168 -14.46 17.55 -3.22
CA TRP A 168 -13.08 17.33 -3.67
C TRP A 168 -12.57 15.92 -3.41
N ARG A 169 -13.37 15.03 -2.83
CA ARG A 169 -12.96 13.65 -2.53
C ARG A 169 -12.53 12.80 -3.73
N PRO A 170 -13.04 13.00 -4.97
CA PRO A 170 -12.53 12.27 -6.12
C PRO A 170 -11.04 12.54 -6.40
N LEU A 171 -10.54 13.73 -6.07
CA LEU A 171 -9.16 14.14 -6.35
C LEU A 171 -8.09 13.28 -5.63
N PRO A 172 -8.10 13.11 -4.30
CA PRO A 172 -7.10 12.27 -3.63
C PRO A 172 -7.17 10.79 -4.06
N TRP A 173 -8.36 10.28 -4.41
CA TRP A 173 -8.49 8.95 -5.01
C TRP A 173 -7.81 8.85 -6.37
N ALA A 174 -8.04 9.83 -7.24
CA ALA A 174 -7.38 9.91 -8.54
C ALA A 174 -5.86 10.03 -8.40
N LEU A 175 -5.37 10.89 -7.50
CA LEU A 175 -3.94 11.06 -7.24
C LEU A 175 -3.28 9.76 -6.74
N ALA A 176 -3.94 9.05 -5.83
CA ALA A 176 -3.47 7.75 -5.35
C ALA A 176 -3.41 6.72 -6.48
N ALA A 177 -4.48 6.61 -7.29
CA ALA A 177 -4.55 5.69 -8.41
C ALA A 177 -3.47 5.99 -9.46
N VAL A 178 -3.34 7.26 -9.87
CA VAL A 178 -2.31 7.70 -10.83
C VAL A 178 -0.91 7.44 -10.30
N SER A 179 -0.66 7.68 -9.02
CA SER A 179 0.65 7.41 -8.43
C SER A 179 0.97 5.91 -8.42
N VAL A 180 0.05 5.06 -7.96
CA VAL A 180 0.26 3.59 -7.88
C VAL A 180 0.45 2.98 -9.27
N VAL A 181 -0.40 3.35 -10.23
CA VAL A 181 -0.31 2.87 -11.62
C VAL A 181 0.93 3.43 -12.30
N GLY A 182 1.19 4.74 -12.13
CA GLY A 182 2.35 5.43 -12.69
C GLY A 182 3.67 4.79 -12.25
N VAL A 183 3.83 4.51 -10.95
CA VAL A 183 4.98 3.74 -10.43
C VAL A 183 5.13 2.43 -11.18
N GLY A 184 4.06 1.63 -11.25
CA GLY A 184 4.09 0.33 -11.92
C GLY A 184 4.55 0.44 -13.39
N CYS A 185 3.95 1.36 -14.13
CA CYS A 185 4.30 1.61 -15.53
C CYS A 185 5.77 2.01 -15.69
N THR A 186 6.29 2.93 -14.86
CA THR A 186 7.71 3.32 -14.93
C THR A 186 8.65 2.13 -14.68
N ARG A 187 8.32 1.22 -13.75
CA ARG A 187 9.18 0.06 -13.43
C ARG A 187 9.25 -0.96 -14.55
N VAL A 188 8.15 -1.19 -15.26
CA VAL A 188 8.13 -2.06 -16.44
C VAL A 188 8.81 -1.37 -17.62
N ALA A 189 8.55 -0.07 -17.81
CA ALA A 189 9.12 0.71 -18.91
C ALA A 189 10.65 0.84 -18.84
N LEU A 190 11.20 0.97 -17.64
CA LEU A 190 12.65 0.98 -17.42
C LEU A 190 13.30 -0.41 -17.44
N GLY A 191 12.51 -1.48 -17.67
CA GLY A 191 13.04 -2.83 -17.83
C GLY A 191 13.56 -3.48 -16.55
N VAL A 192 13.24 -2.94 -15.38
CA VAL A 192 13.78 -3.41 -14.08
C VAL A 192 12.85 -4.36 -13.33
N HIS A 193 11.60 -4.48 -13.77
CA HIS A 193 10.59 -5.37 -13.20
C HIS A 193 9.68 -5.95 -14.27
N TRP A 194 9.20 -7.17 -14.03
CA TRP A 194 8.13 -7.79 -14.80
C TRP A 194 6.77 -7.19 -14.43
N VAL A 195 5.75 -7.33 -15.30
CA VAL A 195 4.39 -6.87 -15.00
C VAL A 195 3.84 -7.59 -13.77
N SER A 196 4.07 -8.89 -13.68
CA SER A 196 3.69 -9.69 -12.52
C SER A 196 4.38 -9.27 -11.21
N ASP A 197 5.61 -8.74 -11.24
CA ASP A 197 6.26 -8.19 -10.04
C ASP A 197 5.52 -6.96 -9.52
N VAL A 198 5.05 -6.11 -10.43
CA VAL A 198 4.29 -4.90 -10.12
C VAL A 198 2.93 -5.28 -9.54
N VAL A 199 2.21 -6.19 -10.20
CA VAL A 199 0.92 -6.70 -9.71
C VAL A 199 1.07 -7.36 -8.35
N GLY A 200 2.10 -8.19 -8.16
CA GLY A 200 2.42 -8.80 -6.87
C GLY A 200 2.71 -7.76 -5.79
N GLY A 201 3.44 -6.69 -6.12
CA GLY A 201 3.69 -5.57 -5.21
C GLY A 201 2.41 -4.81 -4.82
N TRP A 202 1.51 -4.56 -5.77
CA TRP A 202 0.21 -3.94 -5.50
C TRP A 202 -0.67 -4.81 -4.59
N LEU A 203 -0.79 -6.09 -4.91
CA LEU A 203 -1.62 -7.03 -4.16
C LEU A 203 -1.09 -7.22 -2.73
N LEU A 204 0.22 -7.38 -2.55
CA LEU A 204 0.82 -7.50 -1.22
C LEU A 204 0.69 -6.21 -0.41
N GLY A 205 0.89 -5.05 -1.04
CA GLY A 205 0.68 -3.76 -0.41
C GLY A 205 -0.76 -3.55 0.05
N LEU A 206 -1.74 -3.90 -0.79
CA LEU A 206 -3.16 -3.87 -0.44
C LEU A 206 -3.49 -4.86 0.68
N ALA A 207 -2.94 -6.08 0.66
CA ALA A 207 -3.15 -7.07 1.71
C ALA A 207 -2.67 -6.56 3.08
N VAL A 208 -1.49 -5.94 3.12
CA VAL A 208 -0.96 -5.32 4.35
C VAL A 208 -1.87 -4.20 4.84
N VAL A 209 -2.22 -3.23 3.98
CA VAL A 209 -3.05 -2.08 4.37
C VAL A 209 -4.43 -2.51 4.83
N THR A 210 -5.07 -3.44 4.11
CA THR A 210 -6.40 -3.92 4.47
C THR A 210 -6.39 -4.67 5.79
N ALA A 211 -5.39 -5.53 6.03
CA ALA A 211 -5.22 -6.23 7.30
C ALA A 211 -4.99 -5.26 8.47
N THR A 212 -4.08 -4.28 8.33
CA THR A 212 -3.81 -3.33 9.41
C THR A 212 -4.96 -2.35 9.64
N ALA A 213 -5.61 -1.86 8.58
CA ALA A 213 -6.78 -0.98 8.67
C ALA A 213 -7.95 -1.70 9.35
N PHE A 214 -8.17 -2.97 9.02
CA PHE A 214 -9.17 -3.76 9.70
C PHE A 214 -8.83 -3.92 11.19
N ALA A 215 -7.59 -4.30 11.53
CA ALA A 215 -7.19 -4.46 12.93
C ALA A 215 -7.41 -3.17 13.73
N PHE A 216 -7.15 -2.01 13.10
CA PHE A 216 -7.44 -0.69 13.67
C PHE A 216 -8.94 -0.46 13.88
N GLU A 217 -9.79 -0.75 12.89
CA GLU A 217 -11.25 -0.62 13.00
C GLU A 217 -11.87 -1.60 14.02
N ALA A 218 -11.36 -2.83 14.11
CA ALA A 218 -11.78 -3.80 15.10
C ALA A 218 -11.49 -3.29 16.52
N TRP A 219 -10.27 -2.79 16.74
CA TRP A 219 -9.89 -2.15 17.99
C TRP A 219 -10.75 -0.92 18.29
N ARG A 220 -11.06 -0.06 17.31
CA ARG A 220 -11.97 1.08 17.47
C ARG A 220 -13.35 0.64 17.92
N ALA A 221 -13.89 -0.43 17.34
CA ALA A 221 -15.17 -0.98 17.74
C ALA A 221 -15.16 -1.53 19.18
N ASP A 222 -14.05 -2.09 19.64
CA ASP A 222 -13.90 -2.62 21.00
C ASP A 222 -13.84 -1.53 22.07
N ILE A 223 -13.29 -0.36 21.75
CA ILE A 223 -13.32 0.82 22.63
C ILE A 223 -14.60 1.64 22.46
N GLY A 224 -15.63 1.10 21.79
CA GLY A 224 -16.94 1.73 21.63
C GLY A 224 -16.99 2.89 20.62
N ARG A 225 -15.98 3.05 19.75
CA ARG A 225 -16.00 4.05 18.67
C ARG A 225 -16.84 3.56 17.47
N PRO A 226 -17.52 4.46 16.76
CA PRO A 226 -18.25 4.10 15.55
C PRO A 226 -17.28 3.65 14.45
N ARG A 227 -17.65 2.59 13.74
CA ARG A 227 -16.91 2.10 12.57
C ARG A 227 -16.91 3.13 11.46
N THR A 228 -15.83 3.16 10.69
CA THR A 228 -15.75 4.01 9.50
C THR A 228 -15.69 3.18 8.22
N THR A 229 -15.98 3.85 7.12
CA THR A 229 -15.81 3.30 5.78
C THR A 229 -14.53 3.88 5.15
N PRO A 230 -13.88 3.19 4.20
CA PRO A 230 -12.72 3.75 3.49
C PRO A 230 -13.00 5.13 2.86
N ALA A 231 -14.24 5.37 2.42
CA ALA A 231 -14.68 6.66 1.87
C ALA A 231 -14.73 7.80 2.90
N GLN A 232 -14.69 7.48 4.20
CA GLN A 232 -14.66 8.44 5.30
C GLN A 232 -13.25 8.60 5.90
N GLY A 233 -12.29 7.74 5.56
CA GLY A 233 -11.00 7.62 6.21
C GLY A 233 -11.06 6.83 7.53
N LEU A 234 -9.90 6.62 8.16
CA LEU A 234 -9.79 5.77 9.36
C LEU A 234 -10.17 6.47 10.66
N GLU A 235 -10.01 7.78 10.76
CA GLU A 235 -10.40 8.52 11.97
C GLU A 235 -10.97 9.90 11.59
N PRO A 236 -12.26 9.99 11.21
CA PRO A 236 -12.87 11.24 10.80
C PRO A 236 -12.99 12.27 11.93
N GLU A 237 -12.84 11.85 13.18
CA GLU A 237 -12.82 12.72 14.35
C GLU A 237 -11.60 13.66 14.36
N ILE A 238 -10.54 13.36 13.60
CA ILE A 238 -9.36 14.22 13.47
C ILE A 238 -9.70 15.61 12.93
N VAL A 239 -10.81 15.76 12.22
CA VAL A 239 -11.33 17.05 11.75
C VAL A 239 -11.81 17.90 12.92
N LYS A 240 -12.36 17.27 13.96
CA LYS A 240 -12.94 17.93 15.15
C LYS A 240 -11.94 18.15 16.27
N ALA A 241 -10.83 17.40 16.28
CA ALA A 241 -9.81 17.49 17.32
C ALA A 241 -9.02 18.81 17.24
N GLY A 242 -9.45 19.80 18.03
CA GLY A 242 -8.52 20.68 18.74
C GLY A 242 -7.72 19.88 19.78
N PRO A 243 -6.64 20.43 20.34
CA PRO A 243 -5.80 19.70 21.30
C PRO A 243 -6.66 19.08 22.40
N GLU A 244 -6.44 17.79 22.67
CA GLU A 244 -7.12 17.04 23.72
C GLU A 244 -7.13 17.89 25.01
N PRO A 245 -8.30 18.21 25.59
CA PRO A 245 -8.34 19.00 26.81
C PRO A 245 -7.50 18.28 27.87
N PRO A 246 -6.69 19.01 28.65
CA PRO A 246 -5.86 18.41 29.68
C PRO A 246 -6.74 17.52 30.56
N ALA A 247 -6.25 16.31 30.84
CA ALA A 247 -6.93 15.38 31.73
C ALA A 247 -7.33 16.15 32.98
N ASP A 248 -8.63 16.14 33.28
CA ASP A 248 -9.18 16.80 34.44
C ASP A 248 -8.59 16.15 35.70
N VAL A 249 -7.51 16.74 36.21
CA VAL A 249 -6.94 16.44 37.53
C VAL A 249 -7.80 17.17 38.57
N THR A 250 -9.12 16.99 38.52
CA THR A 250 -10.01 17.32 39.64
C THR A 250 -11.15 16.30 39.76
N ARG A 251 -10.82 15.09 40.24
CA ARG A 251 -11.75 14.34 41.09
C ARG A 251 -11.02 13.78 42.30
N ARG A 252 -11.14 14.57 43.37
CA ARG A 252 -11.12 14.26 44.82
C ARG A 252 -10.11 13.24 45.34
#